data_AF-A0A931P9P3-F1
#
_entry.id   AF-A0A931P9P3-F1
#
_cell.length_a   1.000
_cell.length_b   1.000
_cell.length_c   1.000
_cell.angle_alpha   90.00
_cell.angle_beta   90.00
_cell.angle_gamma   90.00
#
_symmetry.space_group_name_H-M   'P 1'
#
loop_
_entity.id
_entity.type
_entity.pdbx_description
1 polymer ?
#
loop_
_entity_poly.entity_id
_entity_poly.type
_entity_poly.pdbx_seq_one_letter_code
_entity_poly.pdbx_strand_id
1 'polypeptide(L)'
;MARHFTAANLGTLLNYNIRYGVSIGRRQPMHRMHMECIREIEQAGLVPIIGVGSCNSAFDANGQRDPWFDPLANPLTFVQNAEQIRQMFPAVVILPIPDVGDPERWAVQLAALLNNVDFLKRHGLNVNEGIAEQCVVHYRVKPLAAGKVSKDIMPLSAYDKVLHAQNISTWASSNARQEDDAISSTPYREKDLRALTAEDGRILAAPDYLLKLAKTARASHSAGAALDKAGVPVTMADLTLSRL
;
A
#
# COMPACT_ATOMS: atom_id res chain seq x y z
N MET A 1 20.54 5.40 14.53
CA MET A 1 19.80 6.68 14.52
C MET A 1 18.98 6.75 13.24
N ALA A 2 17.66 6.88 13.35
CA ALA A 2 16.76 6.99 12.19
C ALA A 2 17.03 8.26 11.37
N ARG A 3 16.76 8.18 10.06
CA ARG A 3 17.04 9.26 9.10
C ARG A 3 15.89 9.42 8.10
N HIS A 4 15.85 10.60 7.49
CA HIS A 4 14.99 10.87 6.34
C HIS A 4 15.82 10.87 5.04
N PHE A 5 15.38 10.09 4.06
CA PHE A 5 15.98 9.95 2.74
C PHE A 5 15.09 10.54 1.65
N THR A 6 15.70 11.00 0.58
CA THR A 6 15.03 11.50 -0.63
C THR A 6 15.70 10.89 -1.86
N ALA A 7 15.12 11.11 -3.05
CA ALA A 7 15.75 10.70 -4.30
C ALA A 7 17.21 11.22 -4.45
N ALA A 8 17.52 12.40 -3.87
CA ALA A 8 18.84 13.00 -3.96
C ALA A 8 19.93 12.27 -3.15
N ASN A 9 19.57 11.47 -2.14
CA ASN A 9 20.52 10.76 -1.28
C ASN A 9 20.32 9.25 -1.24
N LEU A 10 19.58 8.70 -2.21
CA LEU A 10 19.24 7.27 -2.26
C LEU A 10 20.47 6.35 -2.27
N GLY A 11 21.52 6.74 -2.99
CA GLY A 11 22.79 6.01 -3.05
C GLY A 11 23.51 5.87 -1.71
N THR A 12 23.03 6.57 -0.67
CA THR A 12 23.58 6.46 0.69
C THR A 12 22.88 5.42 1.56
N LEU A 13 21.75 4.86 1.14
CA LEU A 13 20.99 3.88 1.94
C LEU A 13 21.85 2.68 2.37
N LEU A 14 22.62 2.12 1.44
CA LEU A 14 23.52 0.99 1.70
C LEU A 14 24.65 1.36 2.67
N ASN A 15 25.10 2.63 2.67
CA ASN A 15 26.12 3.12 3.61
C ASN A 15 25.62 3.19 5.05
N TYR A 16 24.30 3.11 5.26
CA TYR A 16 23.66 3.09 6.58
C TYR A 16 23.15 1.70 6.99
N ASN A 17 23.62 0.63 6.34
CA ASN A 17 23.17 -0.75 6.60
C ASN A 17 21.65 -0.92 6.46
N ILE A 18 21.00 -0.11 5.62
CA ILE A 18 19.60 -0.30 5.24
C ILE A 18 19.54 -1.44 4.22
N ARG A 19 18.71 -2.43 4.51
CA ARG A 19 18.53 -3.64 3.67
C ARG A 19 17.10 -3.82 3.18
N TYR A 20 16.14 -3.18 3.84
CA TYR A 20 14.72 -3.38 3.60
C TYR A 20 14.04 -2.04 3.28
N GLY A 21 13.16 -2.05 2.27
CA GLY A 21 12.24 -0.96 2.03
C GLY A 21 10.82 -1.40 2.35
N VAL A 22 10.12 -0.64 3.19
CA VAL A 22 8.77 -0.95 3.64
C VAL A 22 7.78 -0.01 2.96
N SER A 23 6.97 -0.53 2.04
CA SER A 23 5.88 0.22 1.41
C SER A 23 4.56 -0.08 2.13
N ILE A 24 3.98 0.93 2.79
CA ILE A 24 2.75 0.76 3.58
C ILE A 24 1.56 1.41 2.87
N GLY A 25 0.43 0.69 2.81
CA GLY A 25 -0.83 1.23 2.32
C GLY A 25 -1.96 0.24 2.50
N ARG A 26 -3.21 0.71 2.40
CA ARG A 26 -4.41 -0.16 2.52
C ARG A 26 -4.51 -1.19 1.39
N ARG A 27 -4.01 -0.83 0.19
CA ARG A 27 -4.06 -1.65 -1.02
C ARG A 27 -5.47 -2.02 -1.48
N GLN A 28 -6.47 -1.18 -1.22
CA GLN A 28 -7.90 -1.46 -1.45
C GLN A 28 -8.47 -0.78 -2.71
N PRO A 29 -8.33 -1.37 -3.91
CA PRO A 29 -7.43 -2.42 -4.37
C PRO A 29 -6.03 -1.85 -4.70
N MET A 30 -5.06 -2.71 -5.07
CA MET A 30 -3.81 -2.20 -5.62
C MET A 30 -4.01 -1.44 -6.94
N HIS A 31 -3.13 -0.47 -7.20
CA HIS A 31 -3.13 0.39 -8.40
C HIS A 31 -1.68 0.76 -8.78
N ARG A 32 -1.49 1.51 -9.87
CA ARG A 32 -0.15 1.81 -10.43
C ARG A 32 0.85 2.34 -9.41
N MET A 33 0.54 3.43 -8.70
CA MET A 33 1.46 4.01 -7.71
C MET A 33 1.91 2.99 -6.64
N HIS A 34 1.05 2.04 -6.24
CA HIS A 34 1.45 0.98 -5.31
C HIS A 34 2.56 0.08 -5.89
N MET A 35 2.45 -0.27 -7.18
CA MET A 35 3.47 -1.04 -7.89
C MET A 35 4.77 -0.28 -8.03
N GLU A 36 4.68 1.01 -8.38
CA GLU A 36 5.87 1.82 -8.60
C GLU A 36 6.66 2.01 -7.30
N CYS A 37 6.00 2.14 -6.15
CA CYS A 37 6.72 2.16 -4.87
C CYS A 37 7.52 0.88 -4.62
N ILE A 38 6.95 -0.29 -4.96
CA ILE A 38 7.63 -1.57 -4.78
C ILE A 38 8.84 -1.66 -5.71
N ARG A 39 8.66 -1.27 -6.98
CA ARG A 39 9.73 -1.25 -7.98
C ARG A 39 10.85 -0.27 -7.60
N GLU A 40 10.53 0.89 -7.03
CA GLU A 40 11.54 1.83 -6.53
C GLU A 40 12.41 1.20 -5.44
N ILE A 41 11.81 0.44 -4.53
CA ILE A 41 12.54 -0.29 -3.48
C ILE A 41 13.46 -1.35 -4.08
N GLU A 42 12.96 -2.15 -5.03
CA GLU A 42 13.77 -3.17 -5.73
C GLU A 42 14.93 -2.53 -6.51
N GLN A 43 14.68 -1.43 -7.22
CA GLN A 43 15.69 -0.69 -7.98
C GLN A 43 16.75 -0.04 -7.09
N ALA A 44 16.41 0.31 -5.85
CA ALA A 44 17.35 0.76 -4.84
C ALA A 44 18.23 -0.39 -4.28
N GLY A 45 18.00 -1.64 -4.71
CA GLY A 45 18.72 -2.82 -4.24
C GLY A 45 18.29 -3.29 -2.85
N LEU A 46 17.11 -2.85 -2.38
CA LEU A 46 16.56 -3.26 -1.09
C LEU A 46 15.59 -4.43 -1.24
N VAL A 47 15.42 -5.20 -0.17
CA VAL A 47 14.38 -6.23 -0.09
C VAL A 47 13.01 -5.56 0.18
N PRO A 48 12.04 -5.70 -0.72
CA PRO A 48 10.72 -5.10 -0.56
C PRO A 48 9.86 -5.83 0.49
N ILE A 49 9.36 -5.04 1.43
CA ILE A 49 8.35 -5.45 2.42
C ILE A 49 7.09 -4.62 2.17
N ILE A 50 5.94 -5.28 2.06
CA ILE A 50 4.66 -4.63 1.83
C ILE A 50 3.80 -4.70 3.09
N GLY A 51 3.58 -3.55 3.70
CA GLY A 51 2.62 -3.39 4.79
C GLY A 51 1.22 -3.18 4.23
N VAL A 52 0.32 -4.12 4.50
CA VAL A 52 -1.12 -3.98 4.21
C VAL A 52 -1.80 -3.39 5.44
N GLY A 53 -2.08 -2.09 5.38
CA GLY A 53 -2.78 -1.34 6.43
C GLY A 53 -4.26 -1.66 6.51
N SER A 54 -4.92 -1.26 7.60
CA SER A 54 -6.37 -1.46 7.83
C SER A 54 -6.80 -2.92 7.65
N CYS A 55 -5.99 -3.85 8.15
CA CYS A 55 -6.24 -5.30 8.03
C CYS A 55 -7.06 -5.87 9.20
N ASN A 56 -7.73 -5.00 9.96
CA ASN A 56 -8.57 -5.37 11.10
C ASN A 56 -9.70 -6.33 10.68
N SER A 57 -10.14 -7.15 11.62
CA SER A 57 -11.28 -8.06 11.44
C SER A 57 -12.49 -7.51 12.16
N ALA A 58 -13.70 -7.95 11.78
CA ALA A 58 -14.94 -7.47 12.41
C ALA A 58 -14.97 -7.66 13.93
N PHE A 59 -14.28 -8.70 14.42
CA PHE A 59 -14.13 -9.01 15.82
C PHE A 59 -12.66 -9.32 16.14
N ASP A 60 -12.22 -8.95 17.33
CA ASP A 60 -10.91 -9.30 17.87
C ASP A 60 -10.87 -10.75 18.38
N ALA A 61 -9.71 -11.19 18.89
CA ALA A 61 -9.53 -12.53 19.45
C ALA A 61 -10.43 -12.84 20.66
N ASN A 62 -11.01 -11.82 21.28
CA ASN A 62 -11.90 -11.93 22.43
C ASN A 62 -13.39 -11.83 22.03
N GLY A 63 -13.69 -11.75 20.72
CA GLY A 63 -15.05 -11.60 20.20
C GLY A 63 -15.62 -10.19 20.35
N GLN A 64 -14.81 -9.19 20.70
CA GLN A 64 -15.23 -7.79 20.75
C GLN A 64 -15.19 -7.17 19.36
N ARG A 65 -16.16 -6.30 19.04
CA ARG A 65 -16.16 -5.60 17.75
C ARG A 65 -14.94 -4.68 17.67
N ASP A 66 -14.21 -4.77 16.56
CA ASP A 66 -13.11 -3.87 16.28
C ASP A 66 -13.66 -2.53 15.77
N PRO A 67 -13.42 -1.40 16.47
CA PRO A 67 -13.89 -0.10 16.02
C PRO A 67 -13.24 0.39 14.72
N TRP A 68 -12.12 -0.21 14.31
CA TRP A 68 -11.39 0.15 13.10
C TRP A 68 -11.75 -0.74 11.89
N PHE A 69 -12.66 -1.71 12.06
CA PHE A 69 -13.15 -2.50 10.94
C PHE A 69 -14.15 -1.70 10.08
N ASP A 70 -13.70 -1.30 8.90
CA ASP A 70 -14.52 -0.63 7.89
C ASP A 70 -14.52 -1.43 6.57
N PRO A 71 -15.54 -2.27 6.32
CA PRO A 71 -15.63 -3.09 5.11
C PRO A 71 -16.02 -2.29 3.86
N LEU A 72 -16.56 -1.06 4.00
CA LEU A 72 -16.90 -0.22 2.86
C LEU A 72 -15.65 0.45 2.29
N ALA A 73 -14.78 0.93 3.17
CA ALA A 73 -13.52 1.52 2.75
C ALA A 73 -12.40 0.47 2.55
N ASN A 74 -12.50 -0.71 3.20
CA ASN A 74 -11.61 -1.87 3.04
C ASN A 74 -12.37 -3.12 2.56
N PRO A 75 -12.81 -3.18 1.29
CA PRO A 75 -13.59 -4.31 0.77
C PRO A 75 -12.80 -5.62 0.65
N LEU A 76 -11.46 -5.56 0.63
CA LEU A 76 -10.57 -6.72 0.53
C LEU A 76 -10.01 -7.09 1.90
N THR A 77 -9.99 -8.38 2.23
CA THR A 77 -9.28 -8.85 3.44
C THR A 77 -7.76 -8.82 3.22
N PHE A 78 -6.99 -8.98 4.29
CA PHE A 78 -5.53 -9.14 4.20
C PHE A 78 -5.11 -10.25 3.23
N VAL A 79 -5.75 -11.42 3.31
CA VAL A 79 -5.42 -12.59 2.49
C VAL A 79 -5.61 -12.25 1.00
N GLN A 80 -6.70 -11.58 0.67
CA GLN A 80 -7.05 -11.20 -0.70
C GLN A 80 -6.07 -10.16 -1.26
N ASN A 81 -5.68 -9.18 -0.45
CA ASN A 81 -4.61 -8.24 -0.80
C ASN A 81 -3.28 -8.96 -1.03
N ALA A 82 -2.93 -9.89 -0.13
CA ALA A 82 -1.69 -10.64 -0.22
C ALA A 82 -1.63 -11.51 -1.49
N GLU A 83 -2.75 -12.13 -1.88
CA GLU A 83 -2.87 -12.86 -3.14
C GLU A 83 -2.67 -11.95 -4.34
N GLN A 84 -3.34 -10.79 -4.38
CA GLN A 84 -3.15 -9.82 -5.46
C GLN A 84 -1.68 -9.41 -5.57
N ILE A 85 -1.04 -9.08 -4.45
CA ILE A 85 0.37 -8.69 -4.42
C ILE A 85 1.27 -9.82 -4.95
N ARG A 86 1.08 -11.06 -4.49
CA ARG A 86 1.94 -12.20 -4.86
C ARG A 86 1.87 -12.55 -6.33
N GLN A 87 0.75 -12.33 -6.99
CA GLN A 87 0.64 -12.52 -8.44
C GLN A 87 1.54 -11.55 -9.22
N MET A 88 1.72 -10.34 -8.69
CA MET A 88 2.51 -9.29 -9.33
C MET A 88 3.98 -9.31 -8.89
N PHE A 89 4.21 -9.66 -7.63
CA PHE A 89 5.52 -9.67 -6.98
C PHE A 89 5.68 -10.95 -6.15
N PRO A 90 6.09 -12.08 -6.74
CA PRO A 90 6.11 -13.37 -6.04
C PRO A 90 7.15 -13.47 -4.91
N ALA A 91 8.16 -12.59 -4.92
CA ALA A 91 9.28 -12.62 -3.98
C ALA A 91 9.19 -11.60 -2.83
N VAL A 92 8.10 -10.82 -2.73
CA VAL A 92 7.97 -9.81 -1.67
C VAL A 92 7.50 -10.42 -0.35
N VAL A 93 7.91 -9.80 0.76
CA VAL A 93 7.36 -10.08 2.09
C VAL A 93 6.12 -9.22 2.30
N ILE A 94 5.04 -9.81 2.84
CA ILE A 94 3.76 -9.11 3.04
C ILE A 94 3.36 -9.20 4.50
N LEU A 95 3.21 -8.05 5.15
CA LEU A 95 2.90 -7.95 6.57
C LEU A 95 1.52 -7.31 6.78
N PRO A 96 0.66 -7.89 7.62
CA PRO A 96 -0.55 -7.22 8.09
C PRO A 96 -0.17 -6.10 9.08
N ILE A 97 -0.76 -4.91 8.91
CA ILE A 97 -0.59 -3.78 9.83
C ILE A 97 -1.99 -3.29 10.24
N PRO A 98 -2.50 -3.69 11.42
CA PRO A 98 -3.82 -3.26 11.86
C PRO A 98 -3.81 -1.78 12.26
N ASP A 99 -4.96 -1.13 12.06
CA ASP A 99 -5.20 0.22 12.53
C ASP A 99 -5.33 0.23 14.05
N VAL A 100 -4.76 1.26 14.66
CA VAL A 100 -4.84 1.54 16.10
C VAL A 100 -5.08 3.03 16.29
N GLY A 101 -5.73 3.39 17.39
CA GLY A 101 -6.42 4.68 17.52
C GLY A 101 -5.58 5.95 17.49
N ASP A 102 -4.24 5.86 17.48
CA ASP A 102 -3.39 7.05 17.27
C ASP A 102 -2.05 6.72 16.56
N PRO A 103 -1.41 7.75 15.96
CA PRO A 103 -0.17 7.59 15.19
C PRO A 103 1.03 7.08 15.99
N GLU A 104 1.14 7.44 17.28
CA GLU A 104 2.25 7.03 18.12
C GLU A 104 2.15 5.54 18.43
N ARG A 105 0.96 5.07 18.84
CA ARG A 105 0.68 3.64 19.02
C ARG A 105 0.89 2.86 17.75
N TRP A 106 0.49 3.43 16.61
CA TRP A 106 0.69 2.79 15.31
C TRP A 106 2.17 2.63 14.97
N ALA A 107 3.00 3.66 15.21
CA ALA A 107 4.44 3.59 15.00
C ALA A 107 5.11 2.57 15.94
N VAL A 108 4.72 2.55 17.21
CA VAL A 108 5.20 1.55 18.19
C VAL A 108 4.82 0.13 17.76
N GLN A 109 3.59 -0.09 17.32
CA GLN A 109 3.14 -1.37 16.80
C GLN A 109 3.95 -1.80 15.57
N LEU A 110 4.17 -0.88 14.61
CA LEU A 110 4.98 -1.16 13.43
C LEU A 110 6.40 -1.58 13.83
N ALA A 111 7.04 -0.84 14.74
CA ALA A 111 8.36 -1.18 15.23
C ALA A 111 8.41 -2.53 15.94
N ALA A 112 7.38 -2.85 16.74
CA ALA A 112 7.25 -4.17 17.37
C ALA A 112 7.12 -5.29 16.34
N LEU A 113 6.34 -5.10 15.27
CA LEU A 113 6.22 -6.06 14.17
C LEU A 113 7.56 -6.25 13.44
N LEU A 114 8.27 -5.15 13.15
CA LEU A 114 9.58 -5.17 12.49
C LEU A 114 10.71 -5.71 13.39
N ASN A 115 10.51 -5.79 14.70
CA ASN A 115 11.48 -6.39 15.63
C ASN A 115 11.12 -7.81 16.06
N ASN A 116 9.96 -8.32 15.66
CA ASN A 116 9.52 -9.68 16.01
C ASN A 116 10.04 -10.70 15.00
N VAL A 117 11.17 -11.36 15.34
CA VAL A 117 11.84 -12.34 14.47
C VAL A 117 10.92 -13.49 14.05
N ASP A 118 10.16 -14.06 14.98
CA ASP A 118 9.26 -15.19 14.69
C ASP A 118 8.11 -14.79 13.77
N PHE A 119 7.60 -13.57 13.94
CA PHE A 119 6.63 -12.99 13.02
C PHE A 119 7.22 -12.82 11.63
N LEU A 120 8.40 -12.22 11.50
CA LEU A 120 9.06 -12.01 10.21
C LEU A 120 9.35 -13.32 9.48
N LYS A 121 9.83 -14.35 10.20
CA LYS A 121 10.06 -15.70 9.63
C LYS A 121 8.78 -16.34 9.11
N ARG A 122 7.68 -16.25 9.87
CA ARG A 122 6.37 -16.77 9.43
C ARG A 122 5.85 -16.08 8.16
N HIS A 123 6.28 -14.86 7.91
CA HIS A 123 5.96 -14.09 6.71
C HIS A 123 7.01 -14.22 5.58
N GLY A 124 7.97 -15.15 5.72
CA GLY A 124 8.92 -15.51 4.67
C GLY A 124 10.25 -14.76 4.71
N LEU A 125 10.50 -13.95 5.75
CA LEU A 125 11.77 -13.25 5.90
C LEU A 125 12.76 -14.03 6.78
N ASN A 126 13.87 -14.47 6.18
CA ASN A 126 14.90 -15.22 6.90
C ASN A 126 15.86 -14.28 7.63
N VAL A 127 15.53 -13.91 8.88
CA VAL A 127 16.31 -12.99 9.73
C VAL A 127 16.63 -13.61 11.08
N ASN A 128 17.72 -13.16 11.71
CA ASN A 128 18.12 -13.60 13.05
C ASN A 128 17.89 -12.55 14.14
N GLU A 129 17.52 -11.34 13.73
CA GLU A 129 17.30 -10.19 14.60
C GLU A 129 16.18 -9.31 14.04
N GLY A 130 15.71 -8.36 14.84
CA GLY A 130 14.77 -7.33 14.41
C GLY A 130 15.36 -6.45 13.31
N ILE A 131 14.51 -6.02 12.39
CA ILE A 131 14.93 -5.28 11.19
C ILE A 131 14.60 -3.78 11.25
N ALA A 132 13.98 -3.27 12.32
CA ALA A 132 13.49 -1.89 12.35
C ALA A 132 14.58 -0.86 11.99
N GLU A 133 15.80 -1.03 12.50
CA GLU A 133 16.94 -0.14 12.21
C GLU A 133 17.55 -0.34 10.81
N GLN A 134 17.29 -1.48 10.18
CA GLN A 134 17.73 -1.83 8.82
C GLN A 134 16.65 -1.52 7.78
N CYS A 135 15.53 -0.93 8.20
CA CYS A 135 14.38 -0.60 7.36
C CYS A 135 14.29 0.89 7.05
N VAL A 136 13.74 1.17 5.89
CA VAL A 136 13.23 2.49 5.54
C VAL A 136 11.77 2.40 5.12
N VAL A 137 10.89 3.19 5.73
CA VAL A 137 9.48 3.32 5.29
C VAL A 137 9.44 4.24 4.09
N HIS A 138 9.07 3.67 2.95
CA HIS A 138 9.02 4.36 1.66
C HIS A 138 7.62 4.88 1.36
N TYR A 139 7.54 6.14 0.96
CA TYR A 139 6.31 6.76 0.50
C TYR A 139 6.57 7.80 -0.58
N ARG A 140 5.55 7.99 -1.44
CA ARG A 140 5.54 9.08 -2.41
C ARG A 140 4.86 10.31 -1.83
N VAL A 141 5.52 11.45 -1.94
CA VAL A 141 4.95 12.75 -1.57
C VAL A 141 3.91 13.13 -2.62
N LYS A 142 2.68 13.40 -2.17
CA LYS A 142 1.60 13.90 -3.03
C LYS A 142 1.61 15.43 -3.02
N PRO A 143 1.88 16.12 -4.14
CA PRO A 143 1.81 17.58 -4.21
C PRO A 143 0.43 18.17 -3.84
N LEU A 144 -0.66 17.40 -3.97
CA LEU A 144 -2.04 17.87 -3.74
C LEU A 144 -2.59 17.71 -2.31
N ALA A 145 -1.79 17.27 -1.33
CA ALA A 145 -2.26 17.06 0.04
C ALA A 145 -2.54 18.34 0.86
N ALA A 146 -2.29 19.54 0.33
CA ALA A 146 -2.56 20.80 1.03
C ALA A 146 -4.05 21.18 1.13
N GLY A 147 -4.97 20.43 0.50
CA GLY A 147 -6.36 20.90 0.31
C GLY A 147 -7.47 20.18 1.08
N LYS A 148 -7.39 18.86 1.28
CA LYS A 148 -8.47 18.08 1.92
C LYS A 148 -7.93 16.85 2.64
N VAL A 149 -7.27 17.10 3.76
CA VAL A 149 -7.05 16.07 4.78
C VAL A 149 -8.40 15.91 5.51
N SER A 150 -9.07 14.77 5.35
CA SER A 150 -10.15 14.43 6.30
C SER A 150 -9.53 14.42 7.70
N LYS A 151 -10.30 14.81 8.72
CA LYS A 151 -9.80 15.02 10.10
C LYS A 151 -8.99 13.84 10.68
N ASP A 152 -9.11 12.65 10.10
CA ASP A 152 -8.59 11.41 10.65
C ASP A 152 -7.45 10.75 9.84
N ILE A 153 -6.99 11.36 8.73
CA ILE A 153 -5.90 10.77 7.90
C ILE A 153 -4.76 11.77 7.73
N MET A 154 -3.68 11.60 8.50
CA MET A 154 -2.50 12.45 8.32
C MET A 154 -1.68 12.01 7.10
N PRO A 155 -1.02 12.94 6.38
CA PRO A 155 -0.05 12.56 5.35
C PRO A 155 1.09 11.72 5.96
N LEU A 156 1.67 10.78 5.21
CA LEU A 156 2.75 9.91 5.71
C LEU A 156 3.98 10.71 6.22
N SER A 157 4.23 11.90 5.68
CA SER A 157 5.25 12.83 6.21
C SER A 157 4.97 13.29 7.65
N ALA A 158 3.71 13.29 8.10
CA ALA A 158 3.37 13.56 9.49
C ALA A 158 3.73 12.40 10.44
N TYR A 159 4.02 11.21 9.89
CA TYR A 159 4.47 10.06 10.66
C TYR A 159 6.00 10.03 10.82
N ASP A 160 6.76 10.85 10.11
CA ASP A 160 8.24 10.85 10.17
C ASP A 160 8.76 10.94 11.60
N LYS A 161 8.25 11.91 12.37
CA LYS A 161 8.68 12.12 13.75
C LYS A 161 8.42 10.90 14.65
N VAL A 162 7.24 10.29 14.53
CA VAL A 162 6.86 9.14 15.36
C VAL A 162 7.58 7.87 14.91
N LEU A 163 7.86 7.70 13.62
CA LEU A 163 8.66 6.59 13.09
C LEU A 163 10.13 6.70 13.51
N HIS A 164 10.70 7.91 13.44
CA HIS A 164 12.09 8.15 13.86
C HIS A 164 12.28 7.91 15.36
N ALA A 165 11.28 8.25 16.18
CA ALA A 165 11.28 7.92 17.60
C ALA A 165 11.32 6.41 17.88
N GLN A 166 10.92 5.57 16.91
CA GLN A 166 11.01 4.12 16.97
C GLN A 166 12.21 3.55 16.19
N ASN A 167 13.21 4.39 15.87
CA ASN A 167 14.40 4.03 15.09
C ASN A 167 14.12 3.54 13.66
N ILE A 168 12.96 3.84 13.10
CA ILE A 168 12.62 3.52 11.71
C ILE A 168 12.95 4.73 10.83
N SER A 169 13.79 4.53 9.81
CA SER A 169 14.07 5.58 8.83
C SER A 169 12.92 5.76 7.85
N THR A 170 12.85 6.92 7.19
CA THR A 170 11.83 7.19 6.17
C THR A 170 12.45 7.62 4.85
N TRP A 171 11.81 7.29 3.72
CA TRP A 171 12.24 7.67 2.39
C TRP A 171 11.07 8.25 1.59
N ALA A 172 11.19 9.52 1.25
CA ALA A 172 10.25 10.23 0.40
C ALA A 172 10.73 10.22 -1.07
N SER A 173 9.92 9.71 -1.99
CA SER A 173 10.08 9.95 -3.44
C SER A 173 9.03 10.94 -3.96
N SER A 174 9.34 11.61 -5.07
CA SER A 174 8.38 12.49 -5.74
C SER A 174 7.43 11.67 -6.59
N ASN A 175 6.14 12.02 -6.56
CA ASN A 175 5.23 11.50 -7.56
C ASN A 175 5.47 12.22 -8.90
N ALA A 176 5.96 11.48 -9.90
CA ALA A 176 6.22 12.04 -11.24
C ALA A 176 4.93 12.33 -12.04
N ARG A 177 3.78 11.78 -11.63
CA ARG A 177 2.50 11.90 -12.34
C ARG A 177 1.39 12.34 -11.39
N GLN A 178 0.92 13.57 -11.56
CA GLN A 178 -0.22 14.10 -10.78
C GLN A 178 -1.49 13.24 -10.90
N GLU A 179 -1.63 12.49 -11.99
CA GLU A 179 -2.76 11.59 -12.25
C GLU A 179 -2.85 10.47 -11.20
N ASP A 180 -1.70 10.01 -10.66
CA ASP A 180 -1.63 9.01 -9.60
C ASP A 180 -2.14 9.52 -8.24
N ASP A 181 -2.14 10.83 -8.01
CA ASP A 181 -2.67 11.44 -6.78
C ASP A 181 -4.20 11.41 -6.75
N ALA A 182 -4.81 11.40 -7.93
CA ALA A 182 -6.24 11.58 -8.16
C ALA A 182 -6.93 10.30 -8.66
N ILE A 183 -6.30 9.12 -8.54
CA ILE A 183 -6.87 7.81 -8.96
C ILE A 183 -8.23 7.51 -8.32
N SER A 184 -8.53 8.10 -7.15
CA SER A 184 -9.85 8.01 -6.52
C SER A 184 -10.90 8.95 -7.12
N SER A 185 -10.54 9.82 -8.06
CA SER A 185 -11.45 10.69 -8.80
C SER A 185 -11.72 10.13 -10.20
N THR A 186 -13.00 9.99 -10.51
CA THR A 186 -13.54 9.31 -11.69
C THR A 186 -12.93 9.70 -13.04
N PRO A 187 -12.61 10.98 -13.33
CA PRO A 187 -12.12 11.38 -14.67
C PRO A 187 -10.69 10.93 -14.98
N TYR A 188 -9.79 10.92 -14.00
CA TYR A 188 -8.38 10.55 -14.22
C TYR A 188 -8.18 9.03 -14.30
N ARG A 189 -9.07 8.29 -13.65
CA ARG A 189 -9.08 6.84 -13.67
C ARG A 189 -9.41 6.25 -15.04
N GLU A 190 -10.34 6.86 -15.78
CA GLU A 190 -10.67 6.45 -17.15
C GLU A 190 -9.47 6.62 -18.09
N LYS A 191 -8.67 7.68 -17.87
CA LYS A 191 -7.44 7.94 -18.63
C LYS A 191 -6.34 6.94 -18.30
N ASP A 192 -6.13 6.61 -17.02
CA ASP A 192 -5.13 5.62 -16.61
C ASP A 192 -5.49 4.20 -17.09
N LEU A 193 -6.76 3.82 -17.04
CA LEU A 193 -7.24 2.54 -17.58
C LEU A 193 -7.01 2.40 -19.08
N ARG A 194 -7.10 3.52 -19.83
CA ARG A 194 -6.79 3.58 -21.27
C ARG A 194 -5.30 3.54 -21.58
N ALA A 195 -4.44 3.84 -20.60
CA ALA A 195 -2.99 3.83 -20.73
C ALA A 195 -2.35 2.53 -20.24
N LEU A 196 -3.14 1.57 -19.74
CA LEU A 196 -2.64 0.26 -19.35
C LEU A 196 -2.09 -0.48 -20.55
N THR A 197 -0.87 -1.02 -20.42
CA THR A 197 -0.37 -1.97 -21.41
C THR A 197 -1.11 -3.31 -21.26
N ALA A 198 -1.05 -4.15 -22.30
CA ALA A 198 -1.59 -5.51 -22.21
C ALA A 198 -0.91 -6.34 -21.10
N GLU A 199 0.33 -6.00 -20.74
CA GLU A 199 1.07 -6.59 -19.63
C GLU A 199 0.51 -6.11 -18.28
N ASP A 200 0.32 -4.80 -18.08
CA ASP A 200 -0.29 -4.23 -16.86
C ASP A 200 -1.71 -4.77 -16.62
N GLY A 201 -2.48 -4.96 -17.70
CA GLY A 201 -3.83 -5.52 -17.63
C GLY A 201 -3.87 -6.99 -17.17
N ARG A 202 -2.85 -7.80 -17.52
CA ARG A 202 -2.72 -9.18 -17.01
C ARG A 202 -2.26 -9.22 -15.56
N ILE A 203 -1.39 -8.29 -15.19
CA ILE A 203 -0.83 -8.19 -13.84
C ILE A 203 -1.91 -7.69 -12.84
N LEU A 204 -2.87 -6.87 -13.29
CA LEU A 204 -4.04 -6.43 -12.51
C LEU A 204 -5.24 -7.39 -12.58
N ALA A 205 -5.11 -8.53 -13.26
CA ALA A 205 -6.16 -9.53 -13.35
C ALA A 205 -6.39 -10.16 -11.96
N ALA A 206 -7.64 -10.16 -11.54
CA ALA A 206 -8.04 -10.57 -10.20
C ALA A 206 -8.35 -12.07 -10.13
N PRO A 207 -8.25 -12.71 -8.95
CA PRO A 207 -9.00 -13.94 -8.68
C PRO A 207 -10.47 -13.82 -9.11
N ASP A 208 -11.08 -14.90 -9.61
CA ASP A 208 -12.41 -14.86 -10.25
C ASP A 208 -13.51 -14.19 -9.41
N TYR A 209 -13.46 -14.33 -8.09
CA TYR A 209 -14.43 -13.70 -7.19
C TYR A 209 -14.20 -12.18 -7.04
N LEU A 210 -12.96 -11.71 -7.11
CA LEU A 210 -12.64 -10.28 -7.14
C LEU A 210 -12.95 -9.67 -8.50
N LEU A 211 -12.77 -10.44 -9.57
CA LEU A 211 -13.24 -10.06 -10.90
C LEU A 211 -14.77 -9.94 -10.92
N LYS A 212 -15.49 -10.80 -10.20
CA LYS A 212 -16.94 -10.69 -10.01
C LYS A 212 -17.32 -9.41 -9.25
N LEU A 213 -16.64 -9.10 -8.16
CA LEU A 213 -16.87 -7.84 -7.42
C LEU A 213 -16.55 -6.61 -8.29
N ALA A 214 -15.46 -6.65 -9.05
CA ALA A 214 -15.05 -5.62 -10.00
C ALA A 214 -16.08 -5.43 -11.12
N LYS A 215 -16.61 -6.52 -11.68
CA LYS A 215 -17.70 -6.51 -12.66
C LYS A 215 -18.97 -5.87 -12.08
N THR A 216 -19.34 -6.22 -10.86
CA THR A 216 -20.49 -5.62 -10.17
C THR A 216 -20.28 -4.13 -9.95
N ALA A 217 -19.12 -3.72 -9.42
CA ALA A 217 -18.80 -2.31 -9.20
C ALA A 217 -18.77 -1.50 -10.49
N ARG A 218 -18.30 -2.09 -11.61
CA ARG A 218 -18.36 -1.45 -12.93
C ARG A 218 -19.79 -1.33 -13.45
N ALA A 219 -20.57 -2.40 -13.36
CA ALA A 219 -21.95 -2.41 -13.84
C ALA A 219 -22.84 -1.40 -13.10
N SER A 220 -22.55 -1.14 -11.82
CA SER A 220 -23.30 -0.19 -10.99
C SER A 220 -22.88 1.28 -11.16
N HIS A 221 -21.82 1.58 -11.93
CA HIS A 221 -21.25 2.93 -12.01
C HIS A 221 -21.49 3.58 -13.38
N SER A 222 -21.71 4.91 -13.39
CA SER A 222 -22.07 5.68 -14.60
C SER A 222 -21.04 5.60 -15.74
N ALA A 223 -19.75 5.47 -15.40
CA ALA A 223 -18.66 5.26 -16.35
C ALA A 223 -18.57 3.83 -16.92
N GLY A 224 -19.30 2.85 -16.38
CA GLY A 224 -19.17 1.44 -16.75
C GLY A 224 -19.40 1.19 -18.24
N ALA A 225 -20.49 1.75 -18.78
CA ALA A 225 -20.84 1.60 -20.20
C ALA A 225 -19.79 2.19 -21.15
N ALA A 226 -19.13 3.28 -20.75
CA ALA A 226 -18.08 3.90 -21.55
C ALA A 226 -16.79 3.05 -21.57
N LEU A 227 -16.45 2.43 -20.44
CA LEU A 227 -15.30 1.53 -20.31
C LEU A 227 -15.49 0.25 -21.13
N ASP A 228 -16.69 -0.34 -21.09
CA ASP A 228 -17.02 -1.54 -21.86
C ASP A 228 -17.00 -1.26 -23.37
N LYS A 229 -17.55 -0.11 -23.80
CA LYS A 229 -17.50 0.33 -25.21
C LYS A 229 -16.08 0.57 -25.70
N ALA A 230 -15.18 1.02 -24.82
CA ALA A 230 -13.77 1.26 -25.12
C ALA A 230 -12.91 -0.02 -25.09
N GLY A 231 -13.48 -1.19 -24.80
CA GLY A 231 -12.76 -2.46 -24.73
C GLY A 231 -11.78 -2.54 -23.55
N VAL A 232 -11.98 -1.72 -22.51
CA VAL A 232 -11.12 -1.70 -21.34
C VAL A 232 -11.37 -2.99 -20.54
N PRO A 233 -10.36 -3.83 -20.28
CA PRO A 233 -10.55 -5.05 -19.50
C PRO A 233 -11.07 -4.72 -18.10
N VAL A 234 -11.88 -5.61 -17.53
CA VAL A 234 -12.25 -5.51 -16.12
C VAL A 234 -11.03 -5.91 -15.29
N THR A 235 -10.62 -5.03 -14.38
CA THR A 235 -9.43 -5.21 -13.56
C THR A 235 -9.78 -5.01 -12.10
N MET A 236 -8.84 -5.33 -11.20
CA MET A 236 -8.99 -4.98 -9.79
C MET A 236 -9.26 -3.50 -9.57
N ALA A 237 -8.73 -2.63 -10.44
CA ALA A 237 -8.95 -1.21 -10.32
C ALA A 237 -10.44 -0.89 -10.31
N ASP A 238 -11.31 -1.60 -11.03
CA ASP A 238 -12.77 -1.38 -11.09
C ASP A 238 -13.47 -1.46 -9.72
N LEU A 239 -12.89 -2.13 -8.72
CA LEU A 239 -13.42 -2.14 -7.35
C LEU A 239 -13.49 -0.76 -6.73
N THR A 240 -12.66 0.21 -7.15
CA THR A 240 -12.82 1.58 -6.65
C THR A 240 -14.01 2.31 -7.29
N LEU A 241 -14.76 1.72 -8.23
CA LEU A 241 -15.95 2.34 -8.85
C LEU A 241 -17.12 2.32 -7.86
N SER A 242 -17.06 1.48 -6.82
CA SER A 242 -18.03 1.45 -5.73
C SER A 242 -17.86 2.59 -4.71
N ARG A 243 -16.99 3.56 -4.97
CA ARG A 243 -16.69 4.69 -4.06
C ARG A 243 -17.63 5.90 -4.23
N LEU A 244 -18.65 5.81 -5.07
CA LEU A 244 -19.63 6.86 -5.31
C LEU A 244 -21.05 6.30 -5.24
#